data_AF-A0AAQ0RVU7-F1
#
_entry.id   AF-A0AAQ0RVU7-F1
#
_cell.length_a   1.000
_cell.length_b   1.000
_cell.length_c   1.000
_cell.angle_alpha   90.00
_cell.angle_beta   90.00
_cell.angle_gamma   90.00
#
_symmetry.space_group_name_H-M   'P 1'
#
loop_
_entity.id
_entity.type
_entity.pdbx_description
1 polymer ?
#
loop_
_entity_poly.entity_id
_entity_poly.type
_entity_poly.pdbx_seq_one_letter_code
_entity_poly.pdbx_strand_id
1 'polypeptide(L)'
;MSESIERHITTVATSEDGTVTQVTHTSVRVSTSGDCFDPERCCDERERALIAAMRAYLRPQHAPQSLIDRLEATLDHCCGER
;
A
#
# COMPACT_ATOMS: atom_id res chain seq x y z
N MET A 1 -3.35 2.96 28.66
CA MET A 1 -4.31 2.10 27.97
C MET A 1 -3.90 2.11 26.50
N SER A 2 -3.51 0.96 25.94
CA SER A 2 -3.09 0.90 24.53
C SER A 2 -4.32 0.98 23.65
N GLU A 3 -4.43 2.02 22.83
CA GLU A 3 -5.45 2.06 21.78
C GLU A 3 -5.14 0.99 20.73
N SER A 4 -6.19 0.36 20.21
CA SER A 4 -6.07 -0.61 19.12
C SER A 4 -6.74 0.00 17.90
N ILE A 5 -5.97 0.16 16.82
CA ILE A 5 -6.48 0.71 15.57
C ILE A 5 -6.80 -0.45 14.64
N GLU A 6 -8.03 -0.49 14.14
CA GLU A 6 -8.39 -1.41 13.06
C GLU A 6 -7.74 -0.94 11.76
N ARG A 7 -6.93 -1.80 11.13
CA ARG A 7 -6.31 -1.53 9.83
C ARG A 7 -6.75 -2.56 8.81
N HIS A 8 -7.16 -2.10 7.64
CA HIS A 8 -7.46 -2.95 6.51
C HIS A 8 -6.16 -3.23 5.75
N ILE A 9 -5.79 -4.51 5.64
CA ILE A 9 -4.60 -4.94 4.89
C ILE A 9 -5.03 -5.80 3.71
N THR A 10 -4.21 -5.76 2.66
CA THR A 10 -4.36 -6.61 1.48
C THR A 10 -3.11 -7.46 1.35
N THR A 11 -3.27 -8.78 1.47
CA THR A 11 -2.18 -9.75 1.27
C THR A 11 -2.29 -10.30 -0.15
N VAL A 12 -1.21 -10.20 -0.92
CA VAL A 12 -1.13 -10.71 -2.29
C VAL A 12 -0.15 -11.87 -2.31
N ALA A 13 -0.61 -13.05 -2.73
CA ALA A 13 0.23 -14.21 -3.00
C ALA A 13 0.50 -14.30 -4.50
N THR A 14 1.75 -14.56 -4.86
CA THR A 14 2.21 -14.70 -6.24
C THR A 14 2.83 -16.09 -6.45
N SER A 15 2.61 -16.66 -7.64
CA SER A 15 3.32 -17.85 -8.12
C SER A 15 4.80 -17.53 -8.38
N GLU A 16 5.62 -18.57 -8.59
CA GLU A 16 7.03 -18.45 -8.97
C GLU A 16 7.22 -17.64 -10.27
N ASP A 17 6.26 -17.70 -11.19
CA ASP A 17 6.24 -16.92 -12.44
C ASP A 17 5.77 -15.46 -12.26
N GLY A 18 5.54 -15.01 -11.01
CA GLY A 18 5.10 -13.65 -10.70
C GLY A 18 3.60 -13.38 -10.89
N THR A 19 2.84 -14.36 -11.39
CA THR A 19 1.37 -14.27 -11.51
C THR A 19 0.72 -14.22 -10.13
N VAL A 20 -0.15 -13.24 -9.89
CA VAL A 20 -0.94 -13.16 -8.66
C VAL A 20 -1.93 -14.32 -8.61
N THR A 21 -1.83 -15.17 -7.58
CA THR A 21 -2.68 -16.34 -7.40
C THR A 21 -3.78 -16.11 -6.36
N GLN A 22 -3.54 -15.22 -5.40
CA GLN A 22 -4.51 -14.94 -4.35
C GLN A 22 -4.39 -13.50 -3.84
N VAL A 23 -5.54 -12.86 -3.63
CA VAL A 23 -5.64 -11.57 -2.95
C VAL A 23 -6.61 -11.72 -1.79
N THR A 24 -6.14 -11.45 -0.57
CA THR A 24 -6.93 -11.58 0.65
C THR A 24 -7.02 -10.22 1.34
N HIS A 25 -8.24 -9.72 1.51
CA HIS A 25 -8.52 -8.53 2.31
C HIS A 25 -8.90 -8.96 3.73
N THR A 26 -8.23 -8.40 4.74
CA THR A 26 -8.58 -8.67 6.13
C THR A 26 -8.35 -7.44 7.00
N SER A 27 -9.20 -7.29 8.02
CA SER A 27 -9.02 -6.30 9.07
C SER A 27 -8.14 -6.90 10.16
N VAL A 28 -7.03 -6.24 10.46
CA VAL A 28 -6.17 -6.60 11.59
C VAL A 28 -6.25 -5.48 12.61
N ARG A 29 -6.49 -5.85 13.87
CA ARG A 29 -6.34 -4.92 15.00
C ARG A 29 -4.86 -4.78 15.31
N VAL A 30 -4.32 -3.60 15.05
CA VAL A 30 -2.94 -3.27 15.38
C VAL A 30 -2.96 -2.56 16.72
N SER A 31 -2.43 -3.22 17.75
CA SER A 31 -2.14 -2.58 19.02
C SER A 31 -1.11 -1.50 18.76
N THR A 32 -1.42 -0.24 19.06
CA THR A 32 -0.38 0.80 19.14
C THR A 32 0.33 0.59 20.47
N SER A 33 1.19 -0.43 20.55
CA SER A 33 2.20 -0.42 21.61
C SER A 33 3.00 0.87 21.45
N GLY A 34 3.34 1.52 22.58
CA GLY A 34 4.09 2.78 22.59
C GLY A 34 5.47 2.71 21.93
N ASP A 35 5.89 1.52 21.48
CA ASP A 35 7.14 1.21 20.82
C ASP A 35 6.95 0.96 19.32
N CYS A 36 6.14 1.78 18.64
CA CYS A 36 6.13 1.78 17.17
C CYS A 36 7.54 2.10 16.66
N PHE A 37 7.98 1.40 15.61
CA PHE A 37 9.27 1.68 14.99
C PHE A 37 9.32 3.13 14.53
N ASP A 38 10.20 3.92 15.16
CA ASP A 38 10.43 5.32 14.85
C ASP A 38 11.76 5.45 14.08
N PRO A 39 11.72 5.72 12.77
CA PRO A 39 12.92 5.86 11.95
C PRO A 39 13.87 6.94 12.49
N GLU A 40 13.37 7.96 13.19
CA GLU A 40 14.22 9.04 13.72
C GLU A 40 15.05 8.58 14.93
N ARG A 41 14.60 7.55 15.66
CA ARG A 41 15.28 7.03 16.85
C ARG A 41 16.02 5.73 16.60
N CYS A 42 15.61 4.95 15.59
CA CYS A 42 16.12 3.60 15.34
C CYS A 42 17.09 3.50 14.16
N CYS A 43 17.12 4.49 13.25
CA CYS A 43 17.91 4.41 12.02
C CYS A 43 19.05 5.42 11.97
N ASP A 44 20.11 5.07 11.24
CA ASP A 44 21.14 6.02 10.83
C ASP A 44 20.69 6.90 9.64
N GLU A 45 21.51 7.86 9.25
CA GLU A 45 21.18 8.80 8.16
C GLU A 45 20.94 8.11 6.81
N ARG A 46 21.74 7.09 6.49
CA ARG A 46 21.62 6.35 5.23
C ARG A 46 20.33 5.54 5.20
N GLU A 47 19.99 4.87 6.29
CA GLU A 47 18.75 4.12 6.44
C GLU A 47 17.53 5.05 6.35
N ARG A 48 17.54 6.20 7.03
CA ARG A 48 16.46 7.19 6.92
C ARG A 48 16.28 7.70 5.49
N ALA A 49 17.38 7.98 4.79
CA ALA A 49 17.34 8.41 3.38
C ALA A 49 16.75 7.33 2.47
N LEU A 50 17.12 6.06 2.67
CA LEU A 50 16.56 4.93 1.92
C LEU A 50 15.05 4.77 2.19
N ILE A 51 14.62 4.83 3.45
CA ILE A 51 13.21 4.75 3.82
C ILE A 51 12.41 5.89 3.17
N ALA A 52 12.95 7.12 3.18
CA ALA A 52 12.31 8.27 2.55
C ALA A 52 12.15 8.06 1.03
N ALA A 53 13.18 7.58 0.34
CA ALA A 53 13.13 7.27 -1.08
C ALA A 53 12.09 6.18 -1.39
N MET A 54 12.09 5.09 -0.61
CA MET A 54 11.11 4.01 -0.76
C MET A 54 9.67 4.48 -0.54
N ARG A 55 9.44 5.35 0.46
CA ARG A 55 8.11 5.94 0.70
C ARG A 55 7.66 6.79 -0.47
N ALA A 56 8.53 7.64 -1.02
CA ALA A 56 8.20 8.46 -2.18
C ALA A 56 7.84 7.62 -3.40
N TYR A 57 8.53 6.49 -3.60
CA TYR A 57 8.27 5.58 -4.71
C TYR A 57 6.97 4.79 -4.53
N LEU A 58 6.76 4.21 -3.35
CA LEU A 58 5.62 3.33 -3.08
C LEU A 58 4.32 4.08 -2.77
N ARG A 59 4.42 5.35 -2.36
CA ARG A 59 3.28 6.19 -1.96
C ARG A 59 3.32 7.52 -2.72
N PRO A 60 3.12 7.49 -4.04
CA PRO A 60 3.10 8.71 -4.84
C PRO A 60 1.95 9.62 -4.37
N GLN A 61 2.19 10.94 -4.37
CA GLN A 61 1.20 11.94 -3.94
C GLN A 61 0.01 12.03 -4.91
N HIS A 62 0.23 11.64 -6.16
CA HIS A 62 -0.78 11.63 -7.21
C HIS A 62 -0.84 10.24 -7.83
N ALA A 63 -2.05 9.83 -8.22
CA ALA A 63 -2.22 8.63 -9.01
C ALA A 63 -1.45 8.75 -10.33
N PRO A 64 -0.78 7.69 -10.80
CA PRO A 64 -0.12 7.71 -12.09
C PRO A 64 -1.16 7.85 -13.21
N GLN A 65 -0.81 8.59 -14.27
CA GLN A 65 -1.73 8.86 -15.39
C GLN A 65 -2.24 7.57 -16.03
N SER A 66 -1.40 6.54 -16.16
CA SER A 66 -1.80 5.24 -16.71
C SER A 66 -2.92 4.54 -15.93
N LEU A 67 -3.03 4.79 -14.61
CA LEU A 67 -4.15 4.29 -13.82
C LEU A 67 -5.43 5.07 -14.14
N ILE A 68 -5.32 6.40 -14.27
CA ILE A 68 -6.44 7.27 -14.62
C ILE A 68 -6.98 6.89 -16.00
N ASP A 69 -6.11 6.82 -17.01
CA ASP A 69 -6.47 6.45 -18.38
C ASP A 69 -7.21 5.11 -18.44
N ARG A 70 -6.73 4.13 -17.65
CA ARG A 70 -7.33 2.80 -17.59
C ARG A 70 -8.68 2.80 -16.88
N LEU A 71 -8.86 3.62 -15.85
CA LEU A 71 -10.15 3.80 -15.19
C LEU A 71 -11.16 4.44 -16.15
N GLU A 72 -10.77 5.51 -16.85
CA GLU A 72 -11.61 6.19 -17.84
C GLU A 72 -12.04 5.24 -18.96
N ALA A 73 -11.09 4.53 -19.58
CA ALA A 73 -11.40 3.55 -20.62
C ALA A 73 -12.36 2.43 -20.15
N THR A 74 -12.21 1.99 -18.90
CA THR A 74 -13.08 0.97 -18.30
C THR A 74 -14.50 1.51 -18.09
N LEU A 75 -14.62 2.73 -17.57
CA LEU A 75 -15.92 3.38 -17.34
C LEU A 75 -16.65 3.66 -18.64
N ASP A 76 -15.95 4.18 -19.65
CA ASP A 76 -16.48 4.43 -20.98
C ASP A 76 -17.02 3.14 -21.63
N HIS A 77 -16.27 2.03 -21.48
CA HIS A 77 -16.71 0.73 -21.96
C HIS A 77 -18.00 0.27 -21.26
N CYS A 78 -18.03 0.30 -19.91
CA CYS A 78 -19.21 -0.11 -19.15
C CYS A 78 -20.45 0.77 -19.40
N CYS A 79 -20.26 2.04 -19.77
CA CYS A 79 -21.36 2.96 -20.11
C CYS A 79 -21.84 2.82 -21.58
N GLY A 80 -21.02 2.24 -22.46
CA GLY A 80 -21.35 1.96 -23.86
C GLY A 80 -21.97 0.59 -24.11
N GLU A 81 -21.83 -0.35 -23.17
CA GLU A 81 -22.52 -1.63 -23.18
C GLU A 81 -24.01 -1.44 -22.80
N ARG A 82 -24.86 -1.34 -23.80
CA ARG A 82 -26.32 -1.23 -23.65
C ARG A 82 -27.05 -2.24 -24.50
#